data_AF-A0A1Q6PT84-F1
#
_entry.id   AF-A0A1Q6PT84-F1
#
_cell.length_a   1.000
_cell.length_b   1.000
_cell.length_c   1.000
_cell.angle_alpha   90.00
_cell.angle_beta   90.00
_cell.angle_gamma   90.00
#
_symmetry.space_group_name_H-M   'P 1'
#
loop_
_entity.id
_entity.type
_entity.pdbx_description
1 polymer ?
#
loop_
_entity_poly.entity_id
_entity_poly.type
_entity_poly.pdbx_seq_one_letter_code
_entity_poly.pdbx_strand_id
1 'polypeptide(L)'
;MTNITNPYLSAKAVAKKKTDIPVVLVCAIFAAAAVSATITMFSQGKTLSGVMGIFLFAALITPVFRILRHAYRRACARRIAGALLPLTEESLTFDQLGTVLSSSKALEQLRSLIGTGYLQNLQINAATRTVALYTPEGTFVQWICPGCGAKNSGRRGSAPRCTYCGQPYAK
;
A
#
# COMPACT_ATOMS: atom_id res chain seq x y z
N MET A 1 -9.49 4.67 23.06
CA MET A 1 -8.50 5.05 22.03
C MET A 1 -8.95 4.54 20.68
N THR A 2 -9.66 5.35 19.89
CA THR A 2 -10.02 4.98 18.53
C THR A 2 -8.75 5.01 17.67
N ASN A 3 -8.20 3.83 17.34
CA ASN A 3 -7.21 3.73 16.29
C ASN A 3 -7.87 4.30 15.03
N ILE A 4 -7.42 5.47 14.57
CA ILE A 4 -7.89 6.08 13.31
C ILE A 4 -7.28 5.22 12.20
N THR A 5 -7.82 4.02 12.03
CA THR A 5 -7.41 3.10 11.00
C THR A 5 -8.01 3.63 9.71
N ASN A 6 -7.16 3.94 8.72
CA ASN A 6 -7.60 4.38 7.41
C ASN A 6 -8.63 3.36 6.87
N PRO A 7 -9.89 3.75 6.61
CA PRO A 7 -10.95 2.78 6.33
C PRO A 7 -10.81 2.11 4.97
N TYR A 8 -9.94 2.63 4.09
CA TYR A 8 -9.59 1.98 2.82
C TYR A 8 -8.52 0.90 2.99
N LEU A 9 -7.84 0.83 4.14
CA LEU A 9 -6.89 -0.23 4.45
C LEU A 9 -7.59 -1.41 5.13
N SER A 10 -7.35 -2.60 4.60
CA SER A 10 -7.78 -3.84 5.25
C SER A 10 -6.90 -4.20 6.46
N ALA A 11 -7.43 -5.06 7.33
CA ALA A 11 -6.66 -5.67 8.41
C ALA A 11 -5.37 -6.38 7.91
N LYS A 12 -5.41 -6.95 6.69
CA LYS A 12 -4.25 -7.58 6.03
C LYS A 12 -3.15 -6.57 5.68
N ALA A 13 -3.51 -5.35 5.31
CA ALA A 13 -2.55 -4.26 5.07
C ALA A 13 -2.03 -3.62 6.37
N VAL A 14 -2.72 -3.82 7.49
CA VAL A 14 -2.32 -3.29 8.80
C VAL A 14 -1.55 -4.33 9.63
N ALA A 15 -1.75 -5.63 9.41
CA ALA A 15 -1.02 -6.69 10.08
C ALA A 15 0.48 -6.69 9.69
N LYS A 16 1.37 -6.58 10.68
CA LYS A 16 2.82 -6.79 10.50
C LYS A 16 3.16 -8.17 11.04
N LYS A 17 3.55 -9.10 10.17
CA LYS A 17 4.05 -10.39 10.61
C LYS A 17 5.47 -10.20 11.14
N LYS A 18 5.67 -10.35 12.44
CA LYS A 18 6.98 -10.16 13.10
C LYS A 18 8.04 -11.16 12.61
N THR A 19 7.60 -12.32 12.12
CA THR A 19 8.45 -13.41 11.63
C THR A 19 9.07 -13.14 10.25
N ASP A 20 8.57 -12.17 9.48
CA ASP A 20 9.05 -11.92 8.12
C ASP A 20 10.48 -11.35 8.10
N ILE A 21 10.83 -10.55 9.10
CA ILE A 21 12.16 -9.92 9.24
C ILE A 21 13.26 -10.96 9.49
N PRO A 22 13.17 -11.86 10.48
CA PRO A 22 14.21 -12.85 10.71
C PRO A 22 14.33 -13.84 9.55
N VAL A 23 13.22 -14.21 8.90
CA VAL A 23 13.25 -15.12 7.74
C VAL A 23 13.98 -14.49 6.56
N VAL A 24 13.72 -13.21 6.24
CA VAL A 24 14.45 -12.51 5.17
C VAL A 24 15.93 -12.41 5.50
N LEU A 25 16.28 -12.11 6.75
CA LEU A 25 17.68 -12.00 7.18
C LEU A 25 18.42 -13.32 6.98
N VAL A 26 17.85 -14.42 7.47
CA VAL A 26 18.43 -15.77 7.33
C VAL A 26 18.56 -16.15 5.86
N CYS A 27 17.49 -16.03 5.07
CA CYS A 27 17.53 -16.37 3.65
C CYS A 27 18.53 -15.50 2.86
N ALA A 28 18.69 -14.22 3.20
CA ALA A 28 19.65 -13.33 2.55
C ALA A 28 21.10 -13.73 2.85
N ILE A 29 21.41 -14.08 4.11
CA ILE A 29 22.74 -14.56 4.50
C ILE A 29 23.09 -15.86 3.76
N PHE A 30 22.17 -16.83 3.75
CA PHE A 30 22.40 -18.09 3.05
C PHE A 30 22.50 -17.89 1.53
N ALA A 31 21.71 -16.98 0.95
CA ALA A 31 21.81 -16.66 -0.48
C ALA A 31 23.18 -16.05 -0.83
N ALA A 32 23.70 -15.14 0.00
CA ALA A 32 25.03 -14.56 -0.18
C ALA A 32 26.14 -15.63 -0.10
N ALA A 33 26.04 -16.57 0.85
CA ALA A 33 26.94 -17.70 0.96
C ALA A 33 26.85 -18.67 -0.23
N ALA A 34 25.63 -18.92 -0.74
CA ALA A 34 25.44 -19.76 -1.92
C ALA A 34 26.07 -19.12 -3.17
N VAL A 35 25.95 -17.79 -3.35
CA VAL A 35 26.58 -17.08 -4.48
C VAL A 35 28.10 -17.15 -4.41
N SER A 36 28.70 -16.91 -3.23
CA SER A 36 30.16 -16.97 -3.09
C SER A 36 30.70 -18.37 -3.36
N ALA A 37 30.03 -19.41 -2.85
CA ALA A 37 30.38 -20.80 -3.14
C ALA A 37 30.18 -21.18 -4.61
N THR A 38 29.15 -20.63 -5.26
CA THR A 38 28.88 -20.89 -6.68
C THR A 38 29.99 -20.28 -7.55
N ILE A 39 30.41 -19.04 -7.26
CA ILE A 39 31.48 -18.34 -7.99
C ILE A 39 32.80 -19.11 -7.87
N THR A 40 33.15 -19.59 -6.68
CA THR A 40 34.38 -20.37 -6.47
C THR A 40 34.33 -21.75 -7.13
N MET A 41 33.16 -22.39 -7.20
CA MET A 41 33.00 -23.67 -7.90
C MET A 41 33.09 -23.52 -9.43
N PHE A 42 32.59 -22.41 -9.98
CA PHE A 42 32.74 -22.09 -11.40
C PHE A 42 34.19 -21.74 -11.78
N SER A 43 34.91 -21.00 -10.93
CA SER A 43 36.33 -20.69 -11.18
C SER A 43 37.23 -21.92 -11.13
N GLN A 44 36.83 -22.96 -10.39
CA GLN A 44 37.52 -24.26 -10.34
C GLN A 44 37.14 -25.21 -11.49
N GLY A 45 36.32 -24.78 -12.47
CA GLY A 45 35.92 -25.60 -13.61
C GLY A 45 34.90 -26.71 -13.28
N LYS A 46 34.35 -26.74 -12.05
CA LYS A 46 33.34 -27.73 -11.61
C LYS A 46 31.93 -27.25 -11.98
N THR A 47 31.61 -27.30 -13.27
CA THR A 47 30.35 -26.81 -13.84
C THR A 47 29.10 -27.46 -13.25
N LEU A 48 29.13 -28.76 -12.94
CA LEU A 48 28.02 -29.50 -12.32
C LEU A 48 27.70 -28.99 -10.89
N SER A 49 28.73 -28.69 -10.10
CA SER A 49 28.59 -28.11 -8.75
C SER A 49 28.09 -26.66 -8.81
N GLY A 50 28.59 -25.89 -9.78
CA GLY A 50 28.14 -24.53 -10.03
C GLY A 50 26.65 -24.44 -10.39
N VAL A 51 26.15 -25.35 -11.23
CA VAL A 51 24.72 -25.40 -11.59
C VAL A 51 23.85 -25.72 -10.36
N MET A 52 24.28 -26.63 -9.46
CA MET A 52 23.55 -26.88 -8.21
C MET A 52 23.54 -25.68 -7.27
N GLY A 53 24.63 -24.91 -7.24
CA GLY A 53 24.70 -23.65 -6.50
C GLY A 53 23.67 -22.61 -6.98
N ILE A 54 23.44 -22.52 -8.30
CA ILE A 54 22.41 -21.64 -8.89
C ILE A 54 21.00 -22.07 -8.45
N PHE A 55 20.70 -23.37 -8.46
CA PHE A 55 19.39 -23.87 -8.00
C PHE A 55 19.15 -23.60 -6.52
N LEU A 56 20.17 -23.80 -5.67
CA LEU A 56 20.12 -23.46 -4.25
C LEU A 56 19.88 -21.97 -4.03
N PHE A 57 20.57 -21.11 -4.77
CA PHE A 57 20.35 -19.67 -4.72
C PHE A 57 18.92 -19.29 -5.13
N ALA A 58 18.39 -19.86 -6.22
CA ALA A 58 17.03 -19.61 -6.67
C ALA A 58 15.98 -20.02 -5.62
N ALA A 59 16.20 -21.15 -4.94
CA ALA A 59 15.35 -21.61 -3.84
C ALA A 59 15.37 -20.65 -2.65
N LEU A 60 16.54 -20.15 -2.25
CA LEU A 60 16.72 -19.22 -1.12
C LEU A 60 16.18 -17.81 -1.39
N ILE A 61 16.23 -17.37 -2.65
CA ILE A 61 15.77 -16.04 -3.06
C ILE A 61 14.25 -15.97 -3.21
N THR A 62 13.58 -17.09 -3.51
CA THR A 62 12.11 -17.16 -3.65
C THR A 62 11.34 -16.64 -2.42
N PRO A 63 11.61 -17.08 -1.17
CA PRO A 63 10.91 -16.55 0.01
C PRO A 63 11.21 -15.06 0.24
N VAL A 64 12.44 -14.60 -0.04
CA VAL A 64 12.83 -13.19 0.07
C VAL A 64 11.98 -12.33 -0.89
N PHE A 65 11.87 -12.73 -2.15
CA PHE A 65 11.02 -12.03 -3.12
C PHE A 65 9.55 -12.02 -2.71
N ARG A 66 9.01 -13.13 -2.18
CA ARG A 66 7.63 -13.17 -1.70
C ARG A 66 7.39 -12.17 -0.57
N ILE A 67 8.27 -12.13 0.42
CA ILE A 67 8.15 -11.22 1.57
C ILE A 67 8.29 -9.76 1.12
N LEU A 68 9.29 -9.46 0.28
CA LEU A 68 9.47 -8.12 -0.29
C LEU A 68 8.26 -7.68 -1.10
N ARG A 69 7.67 -8.58 -1.91
CA ARG A 69 6.45 -8.28 -2.68
C ARG A 69 5.26 -7.97 -1.77
N HIS A 70 5.10 -8.68 -0.66
CA HIS A 70 4.08 -8.38 0.34
C HIS A 70 4.32 -7.03 1.04
N ALA A 71 5.57 -6.74 1.40
CA ALA A 71 5.95 -5.46 1.99
C ALA A 71 5.73 -4.29 1.01
N TYR A 72 6.09 -4.47 -0.26
CA TYR A 72 5.85 -3.51 -1.33
C TYR A 72 4.36 -3.27 -1.54
N ARG A 73 3.55 -4.33 -1.67
CA ARG A 73 2.08 -4.21 -1.81
C ARG A 73 1.46 -3.48 -0.62
N ARG A 74 1.95 -3.73 0.59
CA ARG A 74 1.51 -3.04 1.80
C ARG A 74 1.89 -1.56 1.81
N ALA A 75 3.11 -1.22 1.40
CA ALA A 75 3.54 0.16 1.27
C ALA A 75 2.75 0.91 0.19
N CYS A 76 2.51 0.26 -0.95
CA CYS A 76 1.70 0.78 -2.05
C CYS A 76 0.25 1.02 -1.60
N ALA A 77 -0.37 0.04 -0.92
CA ALA A 77 -1.72 0.20 -0.34
C ALA A 77 -1.80 1.37 0.63
N ARG A 78 -0.78 1.58 1.48
CA ARG A 78 -0.73 2.74 2.38
C ARG A 78 -0.58 4.07 1.65
N ARG A 79 0.25 4.13 0.60
CA ARG A 79 0.37 5.34 -0.23
C ARG A 79 -0.96 5.67 -0.91
N ILE A 80 -1.58 4.68 -1.55
CA ILE A 80 -2.87 4.85 -2.23
C ILE A 80 -3.96 5.25 -1.23
N ALA A 81 -4.09 4.53 -0.12
CA ALA A 81 -5.08 4.85 0.91
C ALA A 81 -4.83 6.23 1.54
N GLY A 82 -3.56 6.66 1.66
CA GLY A 82 -3.19 8.00 2.11
C GLY A 82 -3.58 9.07 1.10
N ALA A 83 -3.36 8.83 -0.19
CA ALA A 83 -3.77 9.72 -1.28
C ALA A 83 -5.30 9.82 -1.42
N LEU A 84 -6.04 8.76 -1.09
CA LEU A 84 -7.51 8.73 -1.07
C LEU A 84 -8.10 9.32 0.23
N LEU A 85 -7.30 9.52 1.27
CA LEU A 85 -7.77 10.02 2.56
C LEU A 85 -8.32 11.47 2.51
N PRO A 86 -7.71 12.43 1.79
CA PRO A 86 -8.19 13.81 1.70
C PRO A 86 -9.34 14.00 0.69
N LEU A 87 -9.71 12.98 -0.08
CA LEU A 87 -10.75 13.12 -1.09
C LEU A 87 -12.13 13.10 -0.41
N THR A 88 -12.88 14.17 -0.65
CA THR A 88 -14.27 14.35 -0.22
C THR A 88 -15.27 13.91 -1.29
N GLU A 89 -14.79 13.53 -2.48
CA GLU A 89 -15.63 13.07 -3.59
C GLU A 89 -16.05 11.60 -3.40
N GLU A 90 -17.33 11.32 -3.67
CA GLU A 90 -17.95 9.99 -3.55
C GLU A 90 -17.47 9.01 -4.65
N SER A 91 -17.00 9.54 -5.78
CA SER A 91 -16.47 8.76 -6.90
C SER A 91 -15.39 9.52 -7.68
N LEU A 92 -14.30 8.84 -8.04
CA LEU A 92 -13.25 9.38 -8.92
C LEU A 92 -13.31 8.77 -10.31
N THR A 93 -13.05 9.57 -11.33
CA THR A 93 -12.77 9.05 -12.69
C THR A 93 -11.37 8.42 -12.77
N PHE A 94 -11.16 7.50 -13.72
CA PHE A 94 -9.85 6.84 -13.91
C PHE A 94 -8.72 7.84 -14.22
N ASP A 95 -9.00 8.92 -14.93
CA ASP A 95 -8.01 9.94 -15.26
C ASP A 95 -7.61 10.75 -14.02
N GLN A 96 -8.57 11.19 -13.20
CA GLN A 96 -8.30 11.86 -11.94
C GLN A 96 -7.52 10.97 -10.96
N LEU A 97 -7.84 9.67 -10.93
CA LEU A 97 -7.13 8.69 -10.12
C LEU A 97 -5.66 8.57 -10.55
N GLY A 98 -5.38 8.56 -11.86
CA GLY A 98 -4.03 8.56 -12.41
C GLY A 98 -3.24 9.80 -11.99
N THR A 99 -3.87 10.97 -11.97
CA THR A 99 -3.28 12.24 -11.53
C THR A 99 -2.97 12.23 -10.04
N VAL A 100 -3.94 11.84 -9.20
CA VAL A 100 -3.81 11.76 -7.73
C VAL A 100 -2.73 10.76 -7.31
N LEU A 101 -2.60 9.65 -8.02
CA LEU A 101 -1.59 8.62 -7.75
C LEU A 101 -0.29 8.82 -8.54
N SER A 102 -0.24 9.84 -9.41
CA SER A 102 0.88 10.17 -10.30
C SER A 102 1.45 8.93 -11.02
N SER A 103 0.57 8.04 -11.48
CA SER A 103 0.98 6.77 -12.10
C SER A 103 0.01 6.33 -13.17
N SER A 104 0.53 6.04 -14.37
CA SER A 104 -0.25 5.45 -15.48
C SER A 104 -0.75 4.04 -15.18
N LYS A 105 -0.07 3.32 -14.27
CA LYS A 105 -0.44 1.96 -13.84
C LYS A 105 -1.28 1.95 -12.55
N ALA A 106 -1.75 3.12 -12.11
CA ALA A 106 -2.51 3.27 -10.87
C ALA A 106 -3.75 2.37 -10.82
N LEU A 107 -4.50 2.26 -11.92
CA LEU A 107 -5.71 1.46 -11.98
C LEU A 107 -5.42 -0.05 -11.84
N GLU A 108 -4.39 -0.55 -12.53
CA GLU A 108 -3.97 -1.96 -12.43
C GLU A 108 -3.47 -2.29 -11.02
N GLN A 109 -2.68 -1.39 -10.42
CA GLN A 109 -2.21 -1.53 -9.05
C GLN A 109 -3.37 -1.56 -8.06
N LEU A 110 -4.35 -0.67 -8.23
CA LEU A 110 -5.53 -0.59 -7.38
C LEU A 110 -6.40 -1.84 -7.51
N ARG A 111 -6.65 -2.33 -8.73
CA ARG A 111 -7.32 -3.62 -8.99
C ARG A 111 -6.59 -4.78 -8.31
N SER A 112 -5.27 -4.87 -8.49
CA SER A 112 -4.47 -5.91 -7.85
C SER A 112 -4.56 -5.84 -6.32
N LEU A 113 -4.58 -4.65 -5.72
CA LEU A 113 -4.60 -4.48 -4.27
C LEU A 113 -5.98 -4.76 -3.67
N ILE A 114 -7.06 -4.44 -4.39
CA ILE A 114 -8.43 -4.86 -4.02
C ILE A 114 -8.55 -6.39 -4.12
N GLY A 115 -8.18 -6.97 -5.27
CA GLY A 115 -8.29 -8.42 -5.48
C GLY A 115 -7.40 -9.26 -4.55
N THR A 116 -6.28 -8.69 -4.06
CA THR A 116 -5.43 -9.35 -3.06
C THR A 116 -5.83 -9.05 -1.62
N GLY A 117 -6.89 -8.25 -1.41
CA GLY A 117 -7.46 -7.92 -0.11
C GLY A 117 -6.58 -7.01 0.74
N TYR A 118 -5.76 -6.14 0.14
CA TYR A 118 -5.01 -5.10 0.86
C TYR A 118 -5.82 -3.81 1.00
N LEU A 119 -6.64 -3.49 0.00
CA LEU A 119 -7.57 -2.38 0.00
C LEU A 119 -9.01 -2.90 0.15
N GLN A 120 -9.85 -2.10 0.81
CA GLN A 120 -11.28 -2.38 1.02
C GLN A 120 -12.09 -1.10 0.86
N ASN A 121 -13.43 -1.20 0.81
CA ASN A 121 -14.34 -0.06 0.70
C ASN A 121 -14.13 0.78 -0.58
N LEU A 122 -13.77 0.10 -1.68
CA LEU A 122 -13.55 0.67 -3.00
C LEU A 122 -14.27 -0.21 -4.03
N GLN A 123 -15.05 0.39 -4.92
CA GLN A 123 -15.72 -0.33 -6.01
C GLN A 123 -15.30 0.27 -7.35
N ILE A 124 -14.80 -0.58 -8.25
CA ILE A 124 -14.42 -0.17 -9.59
C ILE A 124 -15.60 -0.43 -10.51
N ASN A 125 -16.15 0.63 -11.10
CA ASN A 125 -17.16 0.52 -12.13
C ASN A 125 -16.52 0.68 -13.50
N ALA A 126 -16.47 -0.41 -14.26
CA ALA A 126 -15.89 -0.43 -15.60
C ALA A 126 -16.77 0.28 -16.64
N ALA A 127 -18.09 0.30 -16.43
CA ALA A 127 -19.04 0.93 -17.35
C ALA A 127 -18.96 2.46 -17.28
N THR A 128 -18.89 3.02 -16.08
CA THR A 128 -18.79 4.47 -15.85
C THR A 128 -17.35 4.98 -15.79
N ARG A 129 -16.35 4.08 -15.88
CA ARG A 129 -14.91 4.39 -15.72
C ARG A 129 -14.59 5.18 -14.44
N THR A 130 -15.26 4.81 -13.35
CA THR A 130 -15.10 5.43 -12.03
C THR A 130 -14.71 4.42 -10.96
N VAL A 131 -14.05 4.92 -9.91
CA VAL A 131 -13.81 4.22 -8.65
C VAL A 131 -14.67 4.90 -7.59
N ALA A 132 -15.71 4.21 -7.15
CA ALA A 132 -16.54 4.65 -6.05
C ALA A 132 -15.82 4.39 -4.71
N LEU A 133 -15.77 5.42 -3.87
CA LEU A 133 -15.18 5.39 -2.54
C LEU A 133 -16.31 5.16 -1.54
N TYR A 134 -16.46 3.93 -1.07
CA TYR A 134 -17.47 3.66 -0.06
C TYR A 134 -16.98 4.19 1.28
N THR A 135 -17.62 5.25 1.75
CA THR A 135 -17.27 5.85 3.04
C THR A 135 -18.30 5.37 4.07
N PRO A 136 -17.90 4.62 5.12
CA PRO A 136 -18.86 4.14 6.11
C PRO A 136 -19.51 5.31 6.85
N GLU A 137 -20.82 5.22 7.10
CA GLU A 137 -21.57 6.28 7.75
C GLU A 137 -20.97 6.67 9.12
N GLY A 138 -20.94 7.98 9.42
CA GLY A 138 -20.37 8.51 10.66
C GLY A 138 -18.86 8.82 10.64
N THR A 139 -18.16 8.62 9.52
CA THR A 139 -16.76 9.06 9.37
C THR A 139 -16.59 10.53 9.06
N PHE A 140 -17.63 11.25 8.62
CA PHE A 140 -17.56 12.69 8.40
C PHE A 140 -18.28 13.43 9.54
N VAL A 141 -17.61 14.42 10.10
CA VAL A 141 -18.19 15.38 11.04
C VAL A 141 -18.42 16.69 10.31
N GLN A 142 -19.60 17.27 10.50
CA GLN A 142 -19.88 18.64 10.08
C GLN A 142 -19.53 19.59 11.22
N TRP A 143 -18.89 20.71 10.91
CA TRP A 143 -18.63 21.78 11.87
C TRP A 143 -18.82 23.15 11.23
N ILE A 144 -18.98 24.16 12.06
CA ILE A 144 -19.04 25.56 11.65
C ILE A 144 -17.65 26.15 11.89
N CYS A 145 -17.08 26.80 10.88
CA CYS A 145 -15.77 27.43 11.01
C CYS A 145 -15.85 28.62 11.97
N PRO A 146 -14.99 28.71 13.00
CA PRO A 146 -15.06 29.79 13.99
C PRO A 146 -14.69 31.17 13.40
N GLY A 147 -13.88 31.25 12.35
CA GLY A 147 -13.46 32.53 11.77
C GLY A 147 -14.40 33.10 10.70
N CYS A 148 -15.04 32.25 9.89
CA CYS A 148 -15.91 32.72 8.79
C CYS A 148 -17.36 32.26 8.88
N GLY A 149 -17.73 31.46 9.88
CA GLY A 149 -19.10 30.94 10.05
C GLY A 149 -19.54 29.92 8.98
N ALA A 150 -18.68 29.56 8.03
CA ALA A 150 -19.03 28.62 6.98
C ALA A 150 -19.23 27.19 7.53
N LYS A 151 -20.23 26.48 7.01
CA LYS A 151 -20.44 25.06 7.30
C LYS A 151 -19.44 24.24 6.50
N ASN A 152 -18.63 23.45 7.21
CA ASN A 152 -17.62 22.58 6.63
C ASN A 152 -17.90 21.13 7.02
N SER A 153 -17.35 20.21 6.24
CA SER A 153 -17.38 18.78 6.54
C SER A 153 -15.99 18.20 6.36
N GLY A 154 -15.70 17.12 7.07
CA GLY A 154 -14.37 16.56 7.11
C GLY A 154 -14.30 15.35 8.00
N ARG A 155 -13.22 14.59 7.85
CA ARG A 155 -13.15 13.26 8.42
C ARG A 155 -12.99 13.32 9.94
N ARG A 156 -13.76 12.52 10.67
CA ARG A 156 -13.65 12.34 12.12
C ARG A 156 -12.24 11.84 12.44
N GLY A 157 -11.50 12.63 13.20
CA GLY A 157 -10.12 12.35 13.59
C GLY A 157 -9.04 12.95 12.68
N SER A 158 -9.39 13.58 11.55
CA SER A 158 -8.44 14.45 10.85
C SER A 158 -8.41 15.85 11.48
N ALA A 159 -7.41 16.67 11.13
CA ALA A 159 -7.37 18.10 11.43
C ALA A 159 -7.69 18.88 10.14
N PRO A 160 -8.97 18.85 9.67
CA PRO A 160 -9.33 19.49 8.43
C PRO A 160 -9.20 21.01 8.54
N ARG A 161 -8.98 21.67 7.41
CA ARG A 161 -9.01 23.13 7.29
C ARG A 161 -10.33 23.56 6.68
N CYS A 162 -10.79 24.75 7.03
CA CYS A 162 -11.96 25.34 6.42
C CYS A 162 -11.71 25.55 4.92
N THR A 163 -12.66 25.12 4.09
CA THR A 163 -12.58 25.25 2.62
C THR A 163 -12.58 26.72 2.18
N TYR A 164 -13.20 27.61 2.97
CA TYR A 164 -13.42 29.01 2.60
C TYR A 164 -12.29 29.94 3.07
N CYS A 165 -11.83 29.79 4.31
CA CYS A 165 -10.84 30.70 4.91
C CYS A 165 -9.53 30.01 5.32
N GLY A 166 -9.40 28.70 5.09
CA GLY A 166 -8.19 27.94 5.43
C GLY A 166 -7.93 27.74 6.92
N GLN A 167 -8.79 28.27 7.82
CA GLN A 167 -8.61 28.11 9.27
C GLN A 167 -8.62 26.63 9.68
N PRO A 168 -7.76 26.24 10.64
CA PRO A 168 -7.75 24.88 11.17
C PRO A 168 -9.03 24.58 11.95
N TYR A 169 -9.46 23.31 11.93
CA TYR A 169 -10.52 22.80 12.77
C TYR A 169 -10.15 22.96 14.26
N ALA A 170 -10.89 23.82 14.96
CA ALA A 170 -10.82 23.93 16.41
C ALA A 170 -11.65 22.80 17.03
N LYS A 171 -11.02 22.02 17.91
CA LYS A 171 -11.57 20.80 18.48
C LYS A 171 -12.29 21.08 19.79
#